data_AF-A0A384HI88-F1
#
_entry.id   AF-A0A384HI88-F1
#
_cell.length_a   1.000
_cell.length_b   1.000
_cell.length_c   1.000
_cell.angle_alpha   90.00
_cell.angle_beta   90.00
_cell.angle_gamma   90.00
#
_symmetry.space_group_name_H-M   'P 1'
#
loop_
_entity.id
_entity.type
_entity.pdbx_description
1 polymer ?
#
loop_
_entity_poly.entity_id
_entity_poly.type
_entity_poly.pdbx_seq_one_letter_code
_entity_poly.pdbx_strand_id
1 'polypeptide(L)'
;MLPLVTVSSQQLSFAVRSMRSFFQAVPSDVALAYPIRNRLVLRPDVQRLGVLVDRAGGQSAYLTGYFLNRIVVNSTDGTTYPRVVPAGTRDLAPVVADLLAHHSDAFFHAGDRAGAARAARTLAATSYKGPRMAMHSAMGARFLKDAGAAAESWEFVSPCIGVTAPATKQFAAAHRKKYGAAPALWAAEAYDAAGLVLAALTARSGKNRPPARADLVAKIAASSYHGISRDYAFGEGNRLKGQAAHLHGVRGGTFRYLGPLATSKN
;
A
#
# COMPACT_ATOMS: atom_id res chain seq x y z
N MET A 1 -0.09 21.05 21.82
CA MET A 1 -0.33 20.01 20.79
C MET A 1 0.90 19.92 19.92
N LEU A 2 1.48 18.73 19.71
CA LEU A 2 2.66 18.51 18.86
C LEU A 2 2.18 17.86 17.55
N PRO A 3 2.58 18.37 16.36
CA PRO A 3 2.23 17.71 15.11
C PRO A 3 2.90 16.34 15.01
N LEU A 4 2.13 15.34 14.59
CA LEU A 4 2.57 14.00 14.26
C LEU A 4 2.16 13.71 12.82
N VAL A 5 3.14 13.58 11.92
CA VAL A 5 2.92 13.22 10.52
C VAL A 5 3.27 11.74 10.35
N THR A 6 2.28 10.90 10.10
CA THR A 6 2.51 9.48 9.83
C THR A 6 2.67 9.27 8.33
N VAL A 7 3.65 8.45 7.96
CA VAL A 7 3.79 7.97 6.58
C VAL A 7 3.27 6.55 6.40
N SER A 8 3.05 5.78 7.47
CA SER A 8 2.75 4.35 7.38
C SER A 8 1.43 3.91 8.04
N SER A 9 0.78 4.77 8.83
CA SER A 9 -0.51 4.40 9.43
C SER A 9 -1.64 4.66 8.44
N GLN A 10 -2.22 3.57 7.95
CA GLN A 10 -3.23 3.58 6.88
C GLN A 10 -4.66 3.36 7.40
N GLN A 11 -4.88 3.51 8.71
CA GLN A 11 -6.18 3.27 9.32
C GLN A 11 -7.26 4.20 8.74
N LEU A 12 -8.50 3.70 8.73
CA LEU A 12 -9.67 4.45 8.24
C LEU A 12 -10.10 5.55 9.21
N SER A 13 -9.88 5.36 10.50
CA SER A 13 -10.31 6.28 11.54
C SER A 13 -9.29 6.32 12.67
N PHE A 14 -9.18 7.50 13.28
CA PHE A 14 -8.39 7.75 14.48
C PHE A 14 -9.33 8.38 15.51
N ALA A 15 -9.01 8.23 16.80
CA ALA A 15 -9.77 8.92 17.84
C ALA A 15 -9.79 10.43 17.56
N VAL A 16 -10.95 11.08 17.71
CA VAL A 16 -11.15 12.52 17.40
C VAL A 16 -10.12 13.41 18.11
N ARG A 17 -9.77 13.05 19.36
CA ARG A 17 -8.72 13.75 20.13
C ARG A 17 -7.34 13.67 19.47
N SER A 18 -7.01 12.54 18.85
CA SER A 18 -5.74 12.32 18.14
C SER A 18 -5.68 13.12 16.85
N MET A 19 -6.81 13.35 16.17
CA MET A 19 -6.86 14.01 14.86
C MET A 19 -6.51 15.50 14.89
N ARG A 20 -6.50 16.16 16.06
CA ARG A 20 -6.19 17.60 16.17
C ARG A 20 -4.78 17.96 15.72
N SER A 21 -3.82 17.05 15.88
CA SER A 21 -2.42 17.26 15.48
C SER A 21 -1.80 16.07 14.78
N PHE A 22 -2.61 15.09 14.38
CA PHE A 22 -2.19 13.92 13.64
C PHE A 22 -2.50 14.09 12.15
N PHE A 23 -1.49 13.94 11.29
CA PHE A 23 -1.59 14.07 9.85
C PHE A 23 -1.31 12.71 9.20
N GLN A 24 -2.29 12.18 8.49
CA GLN A 24 -2.14 10.95 7.73
C GLN A 24 -1.61 11.27 6.33
N ALA A 25 -0.29 11.20 6.15
CA ALA A 25 0.39 11.57 4.91
C ALA A 25 0.50 10.39 3.90
N VAL A 26 -0.47 9.47 3.97
CA VAL A 26 -0.51 8.24 3.19
C VAL A 26 -1.97 7.85 2.92
N PRO A 27 -2.29 7.23 1.77
CA PRO A 27 -3.62 6.68 1.54
C PRO A 27 -4.00 5.61 2.57
N SER A 28 -5.30 5.56 2.93
CA SER A 28 -5.83 4.54 3.83
C SER A 28 -5.87 3.14 3.20
N ASP A 29 -5.96 2.10 4.03
CA ASP A 29 -6.12 0.71 3.61
C ASP A 29 -7.34 0.52 2.71
N VAL A 30 -8.39 1.30 2.96
CA VAL A 30 -9.63 1.33 2.17
C VAL A 30 -9.42 2.00 0.83
N ALA A 31 -8.65 3.10 0.78
CA ALA A 31 -8.33 3.77 -0.48
C ALA A 31 -7.56 2.85 -1.44
N LEU A 32 -6.71 1.97 -0.90
CA LEU A 32 -5.97 0.99 -1.70
C LEU A 32 -6.86 -0.10 -2.34
N ALA A 33 -8.10 -0.30 -1.89
CA ALA A 33 -9.01 -1.26 -2.51
C ALA A 33 -9.37 -0.89 -3.95
N TYR A 34 -9.54 0.40 -4.26
CA TYR A 34 -9.89 0.88 -5.60
C TYR A 34 -8.87 0.50 -6.69
N PRO A 35 -7.56 0.78 -6.52
CA PRO A 35 -6.57 0.37 -7.50
C PRO A 35 -6.42 -1.16 -7.58
N ILE A 36 -6.66 -1.91 -6.50
CA ILE A 36 -6.71 -3.39 -6.57
C ILE A 36 -7.84 -3.85 -7.48
N ARG A 37 -9.07 -3.35 -7.28
CA ARG A 37 -10.23 -3.64 -8.12
C ARG A 37 -9.94 -3.30 -9.58
N ASN A 38 -9.40 -2.12 -9.85
CA ASN A 38 -9.08 -1.69 -11.21
C ASN A 38 -8.04 -2.62 -11.86
N ARG A 39 -7.00 -3.00 -11.12
CA ARG A 39 -5.92 -3.83 -11.64
C ARG A 39 -6.33 -5.28 -11.88
N LEU A 40 -7.14 -5.85 -10.97
CA LEU A 40 -7.52 -7.26 -11.01
C LEU A 40 -8.81 -7.50 -11.79
N VAL A 41 -9.86 -6.69 -11.60
CA VAL A 41 -11.23 -7.00 -12.04
C VAL A 41 -11.68 -6.21 -13.25
N LEU A 42 -11.20 -4.97 -13.44
CA LEU A 42 -11.52 -4.19 -14.65
C LEU A 42 -10.65 -4.65 -15.83
N ARG A 43 -10.73 -5.95 -16.14
CA ARG A 43 -10.07 -6.60 -17.25
C ARG A 43 -11.10 -7.42 -18.03
N PRO A 44 -10.99 -7.53 -19.36
CA PRO A 44 -11.94 -8.31 -20.16
C PRO A 44 -11.87 -9.82 -19.86
N ASP A 45 -10.77 -10.30 -19.29
CA ASP A 45 -10.48 -11.72 -19.00
C ASP A 45 -10.76 -12.12 -17.54
N VAL A 46 -11.31 -11.23 -16.72
CA VAL A 46 -11.59 -11.49 -15.29
C VAL A 46 -13.05 -11.21 -14.96
N GLN A 47 -13.70 -12.18 -14.34
CA GLN A 47 -15.08 -12.07 -13.89
C GLN A 47 -15.24 -12.35 -12.39
N ARG A 48 -14.33 -13.11 -11.75
CA ARG A 48 -14.48 -13.55 -10.35
C ARG A 48 -13.18 -13.45 -9.56
N LEU A 49 -13.18 -12.53 -8.60
CA LEU A 49 -12.04 -12.32 -7.72
C LEU A 49 -12.09 -13.21 -6.48
N GLY A 50 -11.14 -14.13 -6.35
CA GLY A 50 -10.86 -14.82 -5.09
C GLY A 50 -10.14 -13.89 -4.11
N VAL A 51 -10.70 -13.70 -2.92
CA VAL A 51 -10.14 -12.82 -1.87
C VAL A 51 -9.76 -13.66 -0.67
N LEU A 52 -8.48 -13.88 -0.43
CA LEU A 52 -7.97 -14.55 0.77
C LEU A 52 -7.55 -13.53 1.82
N VAL A 53 -8.31 -13.42 2.91
CA VAL A 53 -7.99 -12.60 4.08
C VAL A 53 -7.30 -13.47 5.14
N ASP A 54 -5.99 -13.30 5.31
CA ASP A 54 -5.21 -13.90 6.38
C ASP A 54 -5.17 -12.96 7.59
N ARG A 55 -5.74 -13.41 8.72
CA ARG A 55 -5.79 -12.64 9.97
C ARG A 55 -4.41 -12.31 10.53
N ALA A 56 -3.33 -12.98 10.10
CA ALA A 56 -1.96 -12.58 10.43
C ALA A 56 -1.61 -11.16 9.95
N GLY A 57 -2.27 -10.66 8.90
CA GLY A 57 -2.12 -9.28 8.43
C GLY A 57 -2.86 -8.22 9.24
N GLY A 58 -3.60 -8.62 10.29
CA GLY A 58 -4.27 -7.72 11.22
C GLY A 58 -5.34 -6.83 10.56
N GLN A 59 -5.49 -5.62 11.10
CA GLN A 59 -6.54 -4.68 10.69
C GLN A 59 -6.42 -4.23 9.23
N SER A 60 -5.19 -4.03 8.73
CA SER A 60 -4.97 -3.62 7.34
C SER A 60 -5.46 -4.67 6.35
N ALA A 61 -5.10 -5.94 6.56
CA ALA A 61 -5.59 -7.06 5.76
C ALA A 61 -7.12 -7.19 5.80
N TYR A 62 -7.71 -7.08 6.99
CA TYR A 62 -9.16 -7.13 7.15
C TYR A 62 -9.85 -5.99 6.39
N LEU A 63 -9.44 -4.74 6.60
CA LEU A 63 -10.04 -3.56 5.96
C LEU A 63 -9.92 -3.64 4.45
N THR A 64 -8.72 -3.88 3.91
CA THR A 64 -8.54 -3.95 2.46
C THR A 64 -9.31 -5.11 1.85
N GLY A 65 -9.26 -6.31 2.45
CA GLY A 65 -10.01 -7.48 1.94
C GLY A 65 -11.52 -7.28 1.97
N TYR A 66 -12.07 -6.79 3.09
CA TYR A 66 -13.49 -6.51 3.23
C TYR A 66 -13.97 -5.42 2.26
N PHE A 67 -13.26 -4.30 2.18
CA PHE A 67 -13.63 -3.22 1.28
C PHE A 67 -13.48 -3.62 -0.19
N LEU A 68 -12.44 -4.35 -0.56
CA LEU A 68 -12.27 -4.90 -1.90
C LEU A 68 -13.46 -5.75 -2.31
N ASN A 69 -13.88 -6.67 -1.43
CA ASN A 69 -15.07 -7.50 -1.64
C ASN A 69 -16.31 -6.64 -1.93
N ARG A 70 -16.56 -5.61 -1.10
CA ARG A 70 -17.72 -4.73 -1.23
C ARG A 70 -17.68 -3.89 -2.51
N ILE A 71 -16.54 -3.29 -2.85
CA ILE A 71 -16.48 -2.38 -4.00
C ILE A 71 -16.52 -3.13 -5.33
N VAL A 72 -16.01 -4.36 -5.42
CA VAL A 72 -16.12 -5.15 -6.65
C VAL A 72 -17.60 -5.42 -6.95
N VAL A 73 -18.32 -5.99 -5.99
CA VAL A 73 -19.75 -6.32 -6.13
C VAL A 73 -20.62 -5.09 -6.37
N ASN A 74 -20.29 -3.95 -5.75
CA ASN A 74 -21.14 -2.76 -5.84
C ASN A 74 -20.82 -1.83 -7.01
N SER A 75 -19.71 -2.02 -7.74
CA SER A 75 -19.26 -1.03 -8.74
C SER A 75 -18.72 -1.59 -10.06
N THR A 76 -18.80 -2.92 -10.23
CA THR A 76 -18.36 -3.65 -11.43
C THR A 76 -19.33 -4.80 -11.71
N ASP A 77 -19.24 -5.39 -12.90
CA ASP A 77 -20.00 -6.61 -13.25
C ASP A 77 -19.30 -7.90 -12.76
N GLY A 78 -18.14 -7.77 -12.11
CA GLY A 78 -17.41 -8.88 -11.52
C GLY A 78 -17.96 -9.29 -10.16
N THR A 79 -17.71 -10.54 -9.78
CA THR A 79 -18.08 -11.10 -8.47
C THR A 79 -16.85 -11.38 -7.62
N THR A 80 -17.07 -11.70 -6.35
CA THR A 80 -16.00 -12.05 -5.40
C THR A 80 -16.33 -13.33 -4.66
N TYR A 81 -15.29 -14.08 -4.31
CA TYR A 81 -15.39 -15.23 -3.42
C TYR A 81 -14.41 -15.07 -2.26
N PRO A 82 -14.83 -14.49 -1.12
CA PRO A 82 -13.94 -14.25 -0.01
C PRO A 82 -13.77 -15.48 0.88
N ARG A 83 -12.55 -15.67 1.38
CA ARG A 83 -12.19 -16.63 2.44
C ARG A 83 -11.34 -15.95 3.49
N VAL A 84 -11.55 -16.35 4.74
CA VAL A 84 -10.81 -15.82 5.89
C VAL A 84 -10.11 -16.97 6.60
N VAL A 85 -8.80 -16.83 6.85
CA VAL A 85 -8.02 -17.82 7.60
C VAL A 85 -7.52 -17.24 8.94
N PRO A 86 -7.46 -18.05 10.02
CA PRO A 86 -6.83 -17.67 11.27
C PRO A 86 -5.36 -17.26 11.12
N ALA A 87 -4.88 -16.41 12.02
CA ALA A 87 -3.46 -16.10 12.09
C ALA A 87 -2.67 -17.37 12.43
N GLY A 88 -1.59 -17.64 11.70
CA GLY A 88 -0.77 -18.83 11.89
C GLY A 88 -1.20 -20.06 11.08
N THR A 89 -2.24 -19.95 10.24
CA THR A 89 -2.60 -21.03 9.31
C THR A 89 -1.41 -21.40 8.42
N ARG A 90 -0.99 -22.67 8.51
CA ARG A 90 0.18 -23.20 7.79
C ARG A 90 -0.18 -23.82 6.45
N ASP A 91 -1.31 -24.49 6.38
CA ASP A 91 -1.81 -25.11 5.15
C ASP A 91 -2.89 -24.23 4.52
N LEU A 92 -2.62 -23.72 3.33
CA LEU A 92 -3.56 -22.92 2.54
C LEU A 92 -4.14 -23.73 1.37
N ALA A 93 -3.73 -24.97 1.15
CA ALA A 93 -4.15 -25.77 -0.01
C ALA A 93 -5.67 -25.97 -0.07
N PRO A 94 -6.38 -26.32 1.02
CA PRO A 94 -7.84 -26.47 0.97
C PRO A 94 -8.56 -25.17 0.61
N VAL A 95 -8.04 -24.04 1.11
CA VAL A 95 -8.65 -22.72 0.89
C VAL A 95 -8.42 -22.25 -0.53
N VAL A 96 -7.21 -22.42 -1.07
CA VAL A 96 -6.90 -22.12 -2.46
C VAL A 96 -7.70 -23.03 -3.40
N ALA A 97 -7.80 -24.33 -3.10
CA ALA A 97 -8.59 -25.27 -3.89
C ALA A 97 -10.07 -24.86 -3.94
N ASP A 98 -10.65 -24.47 -2.81
CA ASP A 98 -12.03 -23.99 -2.75
C ASP A 98 -12.23 -22.67 -3.52
N LEU A 99 -11.31 -21.71 -3.43
CA LEU A 99 -11.34 -20.49 -4.24
C LEU A 99 -11.33 -20.80 -5.75
N LEU A 100 -10.50 -21.74 -6.18
CA LEU A 100 -10.40 -22.16 -7.59
C LEU A 100 -11.60 -23.00 -8.04
N ALA A 101 -12.16 -23.84 -7.18
CA ALA A 101 -13.38 -24.62 -7.45
C ALA A 101 -14.60 -23.71 -7.67
N HIS A 102 -14.60 -22.51 -7.09
CA HIS A 102 -15.60 -21.46 -7.35
C HIS A 102 -15.22 -20.55 -8.53
N HIS A 103 -14.26 -21.00 -9.34
CA HIS A 103 -13.74 -20.36 -10.54
C HIS A 103 -13.23 -18.93 -10.32
N SER A 104 -12.51 -18.71 -9.22
CA SER A 104 -11.75 -17.46 -9.06
C SER A 104 -10.71 -17.36 -10.18
N ASP A 105 -10.88 -16.41 -11.10
CA ASP A 105 -9.98 -16.15 -12.22
C ASP A 105 -8.96 -15.04 -11.90
N ALA A 106 -9.22 -14.20 -10.90
CA ALA A 106 -8.24 -13.34 -10.24
C ALA A 106 -8.01 -13.74 -8.76
N PHE A 107 -6.82 -13.48 -8.22
CA PHE A 107 -6.49 -13.82 -6.82
C PHE A 107 -5.89 -12.62 -6.07
N PHE A 108 -6.47 -12.29 -4.91
CA PHE A 108 -5.93 -11.30 -3.99
C PHE A 108 -5.65 -11.90 -2.61
N HIS A 109 -4.42 -11.74 -2.13
CA HIS A 109 -4.04 -12.08 -0.76
C HIS A 109 -3.92 -10.82 0.11
N ALA A 110 -4.83 -10.67 1.06
CA ALA A 110 -4.78 -9.66 2.11
C ALA A 110 -4.21 -10.31 3.38
N GLY A 111 -2.96 -10.04 3.72
CA GLY A 111 -2.32 -10.72 4.84
C GLY A 111 -0.90 -10.26 5.11
N ASP A 112 -0.16 -11.09 5.84
CA ASP A 112 1.25 -10.85 6.14
C ASP A 112 2.18 -11.44 5.06
N ARG A 113 3.47 -11.17 5.21
CA ARG A 113 4.51 -11.65 4.31
C ARG A 113 4.60 -13.17 4.24
N ALA A 114 4.49 -13.85 5.37
CA ALA A 114 4.62 -15.30 5.42
C ALA A 114 3.41 -15.99 4.77
N GLY A 115 2.21 -15.48 5.01
CA GLY A 115 0.97 -15.90 4.36
C GLY A 115 1.02 -15.72 2.85
N ALA A 116 1.48 -14.56 2.38
CA ALA A 116 1.62 -14.31 0.95
C ALA A 116 2.60 -15.29 0.28
N ALA A 117 3.71 -15.63 0.94
CA ALA A 117 4.66 -16.61 0.43
C ALA A 117 4.06 -18.03 0.40
N ARG A 118 3.27 -18.42 1.42
CA ARG A 118 2.50 -19.67 1.41
C ARG A 118 1.48 -19.69 0.28
N ALA A 119 0.73 -18.61 0.09
CA ALA A 119 -0.26 -18.48 -0.97
C ALA A 119 0.40 -18.58 -2.35
N ALA A 120 1.55 -17.93 -2.55
CA ALA A 120 2.34 -18.02 -3.78
C ALA A 120 2.70 -19.47 -4.12
N ARG A 121 3.32 -20.20 -3.18
CA ARG A 121 3.69 -21.61 -3.40
C ARG A 121 2.48 -22.50 -3.64
N THR A 122 1.41 -22.30 -2.86
CA THR A 122 0.17 -23.08 -2.98
C THR A 122 -0.48 -22.87 -4.35
N LEU A 123 -0.58 -21.62 -4.80
CA LEU A 123 -1.16 -21.27 -6.09
C LEU A 123 -0.30 -21.77 -7.26
N ALA A 124 1.02 -21.73 -7.12
CA ALA A 124 1.96 -22.27 -8.12
C ALA A 124 1.91 -23.79 -8.25
N ALA A 125 1.47 -24.52 -7.23
CA ALA A 125 1.23 -25.96 -7.28
C ALA A 125 -0.09 -26.34 -8.01
N THR A 126 -0.84 -25.34 -8.48
CA THR A 126 -2.07 -25.52 -9.27
C THR A 126 -1.86 -25.11 -10.73
N SER A 127 -2.86 -25.35 -11.58
CA SER A 127 -2.86 -24.86 -12.96
C SER A 127 -3.15 -23.35 -13.09
N TYR A 128 -3.33 -22.61 -11.99
CA TYR A 128 -3.75 -21.21 -12.01
C TYR A 128 -2.77 -20.26 -12.74
N LYS A 129 -3.25 -19.66 -13.84
CA LYS A 129 -2.50 -18.69 -14.67
C LYS A 129 -3.01 -17.24 -14.55
N GLY A 130 -4.08 -17.00 -13.80
CA GLY A 130 -4.69 -15.68 -13.68
C GLY A 130 -3.85 -14.64 -12.91
N PRO A 131 -4.29 -13.37 -12.91
CA PRO A 131 -3.61 -12.29 -12.21
C PRO A 131 -3.66 -12.48 -10.70
N ARG A 132 -2.52 -12.25 -10.04
CA ARG A 132 -2.33 -12.48 -8.59
C ARG A 132 -1.67 -11.29 -7.92
N MET A 133 -2.29 -10.80 -6.86
CA MET A 133 -1.80 -9.61 -6.16
C MET A 133 -1.83 -9.77 -4.65
N ALA A 134 -0.92 -9.09 -3.97
CA ALA A 134 -0.90 -8.97 -2.52
C ALA A 134 -0.78 -7.49 -2.08
N MET A 135 -0.87 -7.26 -0.78
CA MET A 135 -0.59 -5.94 -0.19
C MET A 135 0.91 -5.70 -0.05
N HIS A 136 1.36 -4.45 -0.04
CA HIS A 136 2.77 -4.08 0.18
C HIS A 136 3.39 -4.62 1.47
N SER A 137 2.57 -4.94 2.48
CA SER A 137 3.00 -5.61 3.71
C SER A 137 3.72 -6.95 3.44
N ALA A 138 3.41 -7.59 2.32
CA ALA A 138 4.06 -8.81 1.88
C ALA A 138 5.43 -8.57 1.20
N MET A 139 5.75 -7.34 0.81
CA MET A 139 7.02 -7.05 0.15
C MET A 139 8.20 -7.19 1.13
N GLY A 140 9.33 -7.66 0.62
CA GLY A 140 10.59 -7.77 1.36
C GLY A 140 11.35 -9.08 1.07
N ALA A 141 12.63 -9.11 1.46
CA ALA A 141 13.55 -10.20 1.11
C ALA A 141 13.04 -11.59 1.54
N ARG A 142 12.35 -11.69 2.70
CA ARG A 142 11.76 -12.96 3.15
C ARG A 142 10.67 -13.49 2.23
N PHE A 143 9.87 -12.65 1.59
CA PHE A 143 8.88 -13.13 0.61
C PHE A 143 9.58 -13.78 -0.58
N LEU A 144 10.58 -13.11 -1.16
CA LEU A 144 11.36 -13.64 -2.28
C LEU A 144 12.04 -14.95 -1.91
N LYS A 145 12.66 -15.00 -0.72
CA LYS A 145 13.31 -16.22 -0.19
C LYS A 145 12.31 -17.37 -0.03
N ASP A 146 11.20 -17.11 0.66
CA ASP A 146 10.28 -18.17 1.06
C ASP A 146 9.39 -18.62 -0.10
N ALA A 147 8.96 -17.72 -0.99
CA ALA A 147 8.17 -18.07 -2.17
C ALA A 147 9.02 -18.64 -3.31
N GLY A 148 10.31 -18.28 -3.39
CA GLY A 148 11.22 -18.76 -4.43
C GLY A 148 10.69 -18.44 -5.83
N ALA A 149 10.73 -19.42 -6.74
CA ALA A 149 10.21 -19.27 -8.10
C ALA A 149 8.70 -18.95 -8.15
N ALA A 150 7.93 -19.35 -7.12
CA ALA A 150 6.50 -19.04 -7.05
C ALA A 150 6.20 -17.56 -6.81
N ALA A 151 7.22 -16.76 -6.44
CA ALA A 151 7.13 -15.32 -6.33
C ALA A 151 6.95 -14.65 -7.70
N GLU A 152 7.46 -15.26 -8.78
CA GLU A 152 7.43 -14.66 -10.11
C GLU A 152 5.98 -14.34 -10.53
N SER A 153 5.80 -13.20 -11.22
CA SER A 153 4.50 -12.68 -11.65
C SER A 153 3.55 -12.25 -10.52
N TRP A 154 3.94 -12.33 -9.24
CA TRP A 154 3.18 -11.67 -8.18
C TRP A 154 3.31 -10.15 -8.27
N GLU A 155 2.17 -9.48 -8.13
CA GLU A 155 2.08 -8.03 -8.06
C GLU A 155 1.68 -7.57 -6.65
N PHE A 156 1.97 -6.31 -6.34
CA PHE A 156 1.75 -5.73 -5.03
C PHE A 156 1.21 -4.31 -5.18
N VAL A 157 0.08 -4.04 -4.53
CA VAL A 157 -0.38 -2.67 -4.33
C VAL A 157 0.41 -2.04 -3.19
N SER A 158 1.00 -0.88 -3.45
CA SER A 158 1.73 -0.11 -2.45
C SER A 158 1.27 1.33 -2.42
N PRO A 159 1.13 1.92 -1.23
CA PRO A 159 1.03 3.37 -1.14
C PRO A 159 2.36 4.03 -1.46
N CYS A 160 3.50 3.31 -1.46
CA CYS A 160 4.84 3.88 -1.63
C CYS A 160 5.34 3.80 -3.08
N ILE A 161 6.02 4.86 -3.53
CA ILE A 161 6.72 4.87 -4.81
C ILE A 161 7.95 3.94 -4.75
N GLY A 162 8.27 3.29 -5.87
CA GLY A 162 9.44 2.43 -5.93
C GLY A 162 10.76 3.20 -6.01
N VAL A 163 11.81 2.64 -5.41
CA VAL A 163 13.19 3.19 -5.47
C VAL A 163 13.80 3.20 -6.87
N THR A 164 13.19 2.47 -7.81
CA THR A 164 13.58 2.43 -9.22
C THR A 164 12.69 3.32 -10.10
N ALA A 165 11.76 4.07 -9.51
CA ALA A 165 10.96 5.03 -10.26
C ALA A 165 11.83 6.20 -10.75
N PRO A 166 11.53 6.81 -11.91
CA PRO A 166 12.28 7.97 -12.40
C PRO A 166 12.38 9.10 -11.36
N ALA A 167 11.28 9.41 -10.69
CA ALA A 167 11.21 10.46 -9.67
C ALA A 167 12.15 10.21 -8.46
N THR A 168 12.37 8.95 -8.08
CA THR A 168 13.20 8.60 -6.91
C THR A 168 14.67 8.35 -7.24
N LYS A 169 15.07 8.39 -8.52
CA LYS A 169 16.43 8.02 -8.95
C LYS A 169 17.52 8.82 -8.24
N GLN A 170 17.36 10.14 -8.16
CA GLN A 170 18.33 11.02 -7.51
C GLN A 170 18.38 10.78 -6.00
N PHE A 171 17.21 10.65 -5.36
CA PHE A 171 17.11 10.32 -3.93
C PHE A 171 17.77 8.98 -3.60
N ALA A 172 17.51 7.95 -4.40
CA ALA A 172 18.08 6.62 -4.20
C ALA A 172 19.61 6.62 -4.34
N ALA A 173 20.17 7.37 -5.29
CA ALA A 173 21.60 7.54 -5.45
C ALA A 173 22.23 8.27 -4.23
N ALA A 174 21.61 9.38 -3.78
CA ALA A 174 22.07 10.14 -2.62
C ALA A 174 22.01 9.30 -1.32
N HIS A 175 20.91 8.57 -1.12
CA HIS A 175 20.75 7.66 0.01
C HIS A 175 21.85 6.58 0.03
N ARG A 176 22.12 5.95 -1.11
CA ARG A 176 23.17 4.93 -1.21
C ARG A 176 24.56 5.50 -0.92
N LYS A 177 24.87 6.69 -1.46
CA LYS A 177 26.14 7.38 -1.18
C LYS A 177 26.32 7.65 0.32
N LYS A 178 25.25 8.03 1.01
CA LYS A 178 25.30 8.41 2.43
C LYS A 178 25.26 7.22 3.39
N TYR A 179 24.46 6.19 3.09
CA TYR A 179 24.14 5.11 4.02
C TYR A 179 24.60 3.72 3.55
N GLY A 180 25.22 3.61 2.37
CA GLY A 180 25.77 2.34 1.86
C GLY A 180 24.75 1.33 1.34
N ALA A 181 23.44 1.64 1.41
CA ALA A 181 22.37 0.73 1.00
C ALA A 181 21.28 1.43 0.17
N ALA A 182 20.49 0.64 -0.54
CA ALA A 182 19.28 1.14 -1.20
C ALA A 182 18.26 1.64 -0.16
N PRO A 183 17.43 2.66 -0.48
CA PRO A 183 16.39 3.12 0.43
C PRO A 183 15.38 2.00 0.75
N ALA A 184 14.86 2.02 1.99
CA ALA A 184 13.72 1.19 2.37
C ALA A 184 12.42 1.69 1.72
N LEU A 185 11.36 0.86 1.75
CA LEU A 185 10.09 1.11 1.07
C LEU A 185 9.49 2.50 1.36
N TRP A 186 9.57 2.96 2.60
CA TRP A 186 8.98 4.23 3.07
C TRP A 186 9.95 5.42 3.05
N ALA A 187 11.17 5.24 2.52
CA ALA A 187 12.23 6.22 2.69
C ALA A 187 11.95 7.53 1.95
N ALA A 188 11.37 7.46 0.75
CA ALA A 188 11.02 8.66 -0.03
C ALA A 188 9.87 9.43 0.64
N GLU A 189 8.83 8.73 1.08
CA GLU A 189 7.69 9.33 1.79
C GLU A 189 8.10 9.95 3.13
N ALA A 190 9.02 9.30 3.86
CA ALA A 190 9.58 9.84 5.10
C ALA A 190 10.44 11.09 4.84
N TYR A 191 11.21 11.11 3.75
CA TYR A 191 11.98 12.27 3.34
C TYR A 191 11.07 13.45 3.01
N ASP A 192 10.01 13.21 2.24
CA ASP A 192 9.02 14.23 1.90
C ASP A 192 8.28 14.76 3.13
N ALA A 193 7.84 13.87 4.03
CA ALA A 193 7.18 14.27 5.27
C ALA A 193 8.08 15.14 6.17
N ALA A 194 9.37 14.82 6.24
CA ALA A 194 10.35 15.67 6.92
C ALA A 194 10.49 17.03 6.22
N GLY A 195 10.57 17.05 4.89
CA GLY A 195 10.64 18.27 4.09
C GLY A 195 9.42 19.18 4.26
N LEU A 196 8.21 18.61 4.27
CA LEU A 196 6.96 19.30 4.56
C LEU A 196 7.00 20.00 5.93
N VAL A 197 7.41 19.26 6.99
CA VAL A 197 7.48 19.83 8.35
C VAL A 197 8.54 20.93 8.42
N LEU A 198 9.69 20.74 7.79
CA LEU A 198 10.76 21.73 7.71
C LEU A 198 10.29 23.00 6.98
N ALA A 199 9.58 22.87 5.86
CA ALA A 199 9.01 23.99 5.13
C ALA A 199 8.02 24.78 6.00
N ALA A 200 7.13 24.09 6.74
CA ALA A 200 6.20 24.75 7.66
C ALA A 200 6.91 25.47 8.83
N LEU A 201 8.02 24.90 9.33
CA LEU A 201 8.87 25.51 10.34
C LEU A 201 9.55 26.79 9.84
N THR A 202 10.13 26.77 8.64
CA THR A 202 10.94 27.86 8.09
C THR A 202 10.13 28.92 7.33
N ALA A 203 8.84 28.70 7.07
CA ALA A 203 7.95 29.65 6.39
C ALA A 203 7.83 31.05 7.07
N ARG A 204 8.33 31.24 8.30
CA ARG A 204 8.42 32.56 8.97
C ARG A 204 9.88 32.94 9.26
N SER A 205 10.74 32.75 8.27
CA SER A 205 12.12 33.24 8.28
C SER A 205 12.11 34.77 8.40
N GLY A 206 12.39 35.28 9.60
CA GLY A 206 12.28 36.71 9.95
C GLY A 206 12.08 36.95 11.44
N LYS A 207 11.63 35.95 12.20
CA LYS A 207 11.71 35.93 13.66
C LYS A 207 12.68 34.82 14.06
N ASN A 208 13.75 35.12 14.79
CA ASN A 208 14.73 34.16 15.32
C ASN A 208 14.14 33.20 16.38
N ARG A 209 12.88 32.78 16.21
CA ARG A 209 12.13 31.93 17.14
C ARG A 209 11.28 30.92 16.38
N PRO A 210 11.34 29.62 16.73
CA PRO A 210 10.43 28.61 16.20
C PRO A 210 8.96 29.00 16.44
N PRO A 211 8.03 28.61 15.56
CA PRO A 211 6.60 28.83 15.79
C PRO A 211 6.13 28.08 17.04
N ALA A 212 5.05 28.57 17.68
CA ALA A 212 4.38 27.80 18.71
C ALA A 212 3.86 26.48 18.11
N ARG A 213 3.78 25.41 18.90
CA ARG A 213 3.41 24.09 18.38
C ARG A 213 2.01 24.07 17.74
N ALA A 214 1.07 24.85 18.27
CA ALA A 214 -0.27 24.99 17.70
C ALA A 214 -0.22 25.69 16.32
N ASP A 215 0.59 26.74 16.18
CA ASP A 215 0.80 27.41 14.89
C ASP A 215 1.42 26.47 13.87
N LEU A 216 2.35 25.61 14.29
CA LEU A 216 2.96 24.62 13.40
C LEU A 216 1.93 23.59 12.91
N VAL A 217 1.04 23.12 13.78
CA VAL A 217 -0.07 22.24 13.38
C VAL A 217 -0.96 22.94 12.35
N ALA A 218 -1.39 24.17 12.61
CA ALA A 218 -2.23 24.93 11.70
C ALA A 218 -1.55 25.16 10.33
N LYS A 219 -0.25 25.46 10.34
CA LYS A 219 0.54 25.62 9.12
C LYS A 219 0.61 24.33 8.31
N ILE A 220 0.93 23.19 8.94
CA ILE A 220 0.99 21.90 8.23
C ILE A 220 -0.37 21.58 7.60
N ALA A 221 -1.48 21.80 8.34
CA ALA A 221 -2.83 21.59 7.82
C ALA A 221 -3.15 22.45 6.59
N ALA A 222 -2.65 23.69 6.54
CA ALA A 222 -2.84 24.62 5.42
C ALA A 222 -1.78 24.49 4.30
N SER A 223 -0.77 23.63 4.47
CA SER A 223 0.35 23.53 3.53
C SER A 223 0.00 22.70 2.30
N SER A 224 0.54 23.12 1.16
CA SER A 224 0.78 22.28 0.00
C SER A 224 2.28 22.09 -0.14
N TYR A 225 2.74 20.85 -0.35
CA TYR A 225 4.16 20.52 -0.47
C TYR A 225 4.39 19.54 -1.61
N HIS A 226 5.24 19.92 -2.57
CA HIS A 226 5.66 19.07 -3.67
C HIS A 226 6.83 18.19 -3.21
N GLY A 227 6.55 16.91 -2.96
CA GLY A 227 7.54 15.92 -2.56
C GLY A 227 8.06 15.10 -3.75
N ILE A 228 9.07 14.27 -3.48
CA ILE A 228 9.64 13.32 -4.44
C ILE A 228 8.65 12.22 -4.80
N SER A 229 7.89 11.75 -3.81
CA SER A 229 6.94 10.64 -3.94
C SER A 229 5.55 11.09 -4.40
N ARG A 230 5.10 12.28 -3.95
CA ARG A 230 3.77 12.83 -4.23
C ARG A 230 3.66 14.29 -3.82
N ASP A 231 2.55 14.91 -4.21
CA ASP A 231 2.06 16.14 -3.61
C ASP A 231 1.35 15.87 -2.28
N TYR A 232 1.66 16.69 -1.29
CA TYR A 232 1.08 16.64 0.05
C TYR A 232 0.17 17.85 0.26
N ALA A 233 -1.09 17.58 0.49
CA ALA A 233 -2.06 18.53 1.02
C ALA A 233 -3.03 17.79 1.93
N PHE A 234 -3.56 18.44 2.95
CA PHE A 234 -4.45 17.80 3.92
C PHE A 234 -5.89 18.32 3.80
N GLY A 235 -6.85 17.40 3.92
CA GLY A 235 -8.28 17.65 3.91
C GLY A 235 -8.89 17.47 5.29
N GLU A 236 -10.17 17.11 5.29
CA GLU A 236 -10.92 16.86 6.51
C GLU A 236 -10.19 15.83 7.40
N GLY A 237 -10.09 16.15 8.69
CA GLY A 237 -9.45 15.28 9.64
C GLY A 237 -7.94 15.08 9.42
N ASN A 238 -7.28 16.04 8.76
CA ASN A 238 -5.84 16.01 8.49
C ASN A 238 -5.38 14.79 7.67
N ARG A 239 -6.23 14.32 6.75
CA ARG A 239 -5.93 13.22 5.83
C ARG A 239 -5.37 13.74 4.52
N LEU A 240 -4.42 12.99 3.94
CA LEU A 240 -3.87 13.29 2.63
C LEU A 240 -5.00 13.43 1.60
N LYS A 241 -4.99 14.54 0.85
CA LYS A 241 -5.79 14.72 -0.35
C LYS A 241 -5.13 13.92 -1.47
N GLY A 242 -5.84 12.93 -1.99
CA GLY A 242 -5.35 12.02 -3.02
C GLY A 242 -5.15 10.59 -2.53
N GLN A 243 -5.12 9.66 -3.46
CA GLN A 243 -5.09 8.22 -3.19
C GLN A 243 -3.95 7.51 -3.92
N ALA A 244 -2.88 8.24 -4.24
CA ALA A 244 -1.76 7.74 -5.05
C ALA A 244 -1.29 6.35 -4.57
N ALA A 245 -1.46 5.39 -5.47
CA ALA A 245 -1.06 4.01 -5.28
C ALA A 245 -0.09 3.60 -6.40
N HIS A 246 0.70 2.59 -6.13
CA HIS A 246 1.82 2.18 -6.94
C HIS A 246 1.81 0.67 -7.12
N LEU A 247 2.12 0.23 -8.34
CA LEU A 247 2.26 -1.17 -8.67
C LEU A 247 3.72 -1.57 -8.54
N HIS A 248 3.95 -2.62 -7.77
CA HIS A 248 5.22 -3.33 -7.73
C HIS A 248 4.99 -4.77 -8.17
N GLY A 249 6.01 -5.43 -8.69
CA GLY A 249 5.91 -6.84 -9.03
C GLY A 249 7.24 -7.54 -8.96
N VAL A 250 7.22 -8.85 -8.77
CA VAL A 250 8.43 -9.67 -8.88
C VAL A 250 8.69 -9.97 -10.34
N ARG A 251 9.87 -9.56 -10.82
CA ARG A 251 10.39 -9.86 -12.15
C ARG A 251 11.83 -10.33 -12.03
N GLY A 252 12.12 -11.52 -12.56
CA GLY A 252 13.44 -12.13 -12.45
C GLY A 252 13.89 -12.26 -11.00
N GLY A 253 12.98 -12.67 -10.10
CA GLY A 253 13.27 -12.87 -8.67
C GLY A 253 13.52 -11.59 -7.86
N THR A 254 13.24 -10.40 -8.40
CA THR A 254 13.43 -9.12 -7.70
C THR A 254 12.18 -8.25 -7.76
N PHE A 255 11.93 -7.44 -6.72
CA PHE A 255 10.86 -6.44 -6.78
C PHE A 255 11.23 -5.33 -7.76
N ARG A 256 10.29 -5.01 -8.66
CA ARG A 256 10.39 -3.92 -9.63
C ARG A 256 9.19 -3.00 -9.50
N TYR A 257 9.45 -1.70 -9.59
CA TYR A 257 8.38 -0.72 -9.76
C TYR A 257 7.80 -0.84 -11.17
N LEU A 258 6.49 -1.01 -11.26
CA LEU A 258 5.77 -1.18 -12.53
C LEU A 258 4.97 0.05 -12.95
N GLY A 259 4.89 1.08 -12.08
CA GLY A 259 4.22 2.33 -12.38
C GLY A 259 3.18 2.74 -11.34
N PRO A 260 2.53 3.91 -11.53
CA PRO A 260 1.38 4.30 -10.73
C PRO A 260 0.18 3.38 -11.03
N LEU A 261 -0.67 3.18 -10.02
CA LEU A 261 -1.97 2.51 -10.17
C LEU A 261 -3.08 3.57 -10.27
N ALA A 262 -3.93 3.42 -11.26
CA ALA A 262 -5.10 4.27 -11.42
C ALA A 262 -6.10 4.04 -10.27
N THR A 263 -6.51 5.12 -9.61
CA THR A 263 -7.52 5.12 -8.55
C THR A 263 -8.92 5.46 -9.08
N SER A 264 -9.02 6.09 -10.25
CA SER A 264 -10.27 6.38 -10.96
C SER A 264 -10.57 5.32 -12.03
N LYS A 265 -11.84 5.23 -12.45
CA LYS A 265 -12.25 4.49 -13.66
C LYS A 265 -11.86 5.35 -14.87
N ASN A 266 -10.66 5.19 -15.42
CA ASN A 266 -10.39 5.57 -16.81
C ASN A 266 -10.18 4.29 -17.59
#